data_AF-A0A4Z0XXA9-F1
#
_entry.id   AF-A0A4Z0XXA9-F1
#
_cell.length_a   1.000
_cell.length_b   1.000
_cell.length_c   1.000
_cell.angle_alpha   90.00
_cell.angle_beta   90.00
_cell.angle_gamma   90.00
#
_symmetry.space_group_name_H-M   'P 1'
#
loop_
_entity.id
_entity.type
_entity.pdbx_description
1 polymer ?
#
loop_
_entity_poly.entity_id
_entity_poly.type
_entity_poly.pdbx_seq_one_letter_code
_entity_poly.pdbx_strand_id
1 'polypeptide(L)'
;MATTTGWAQLRQQARSLETQTDNLFQTYSSFTSNPSKKPSEDEIRIEAQLQDLLTRRDAVVASLSRTLDSDSAAGSSATKLQNVLRHKEILSDHRKEYQRLKTAITQARNHTNLLSSVRDDINQYRTSTNVTNEAEYRLEERDAIERSHGMADTVLATAYAVNQEFGQQHLQLASINRRIKGAAMQIPGINTLIGKINTRKKRDSVILACLISFCFLMLLWIR
;
A
#
# COMPACT_ATOMS: atom_id res chain seq x y z
N MET A 1 -1.72 -31.34 23.73
CA MET A 1 -2.28 -30.91 22.42
C MET A 1 -3.11 -29.62 22.46
N ALA A 2 -3.40 -28.99 23.63
CA ALA A 2 -4.26 -27.79 23.69
C ALA A 2 -3.53 -26.43 23.49
N THR A 3 -2.21 -26.35 23.73
CA THR A 3 -1.45 -25.08 23.68
C THR A 3 -1.19 -24.58 22.25
N THR A 4 -1.11 -25.48 21.28
CA THR A 4 -0.85 -25.15 19.86
C THR A 4 -2.03 -24.47 19.18
N THR A 5 -3.27 -24.83 19.55
CA THR A 5 -4.51 -24.24 19.02
C THR A 5 -4.69 -22.80 19.50
N GLY A 6 -4.42 -22.53 20.79
CA GLY A 6 -4.51 -21.18 21.35
C GLY A 6 -3.50 -20.19 20.74
N TRP A 7 -2.26 -20.65 20.51
CA TRP A 7 -1.23 -19.83 19.85
C TRP A 7 -1.62 -19.40 18.43
N ALA A 8 -2.10 -20.35 17.62
CA ALA A 8 -2.49 -20.08 16.25
C ALA A 8 -3.64 -19.06 16.17
N GLN A 9 -4.62 -19.18 17.07
CA GLN A 9 -5.74 -18.25 17.17
C GLN A 9 -5.29 -16.84 17.58
N LEU A 10 -4.44 -16.72 18.61
CA LEU A 10 -3.90 -15.43 19.05
C LEU A 10 -3.08 -14.75 17.95
N ARG A 11 -2.29 -15.52 17.19
CA ARG A 11 -1.53 -14.99 16.05
C ARG A 11 -2.45 -14.50 14.93
N GLN A 12 -3.49 -15.25 14.61
CA GLN A 12 -4.47 -14.83 13.60
C GLN A 12 -5.18 -13.54 14.04
N GLN A 13 -5.55 -13.44 15.32
CA GLN A 13 -6.12 -12.23 15.90
C GLN A 13 -5.15 -11.04 15.85
N ALA A 14 -3.87 -11.24 16.17
CA ALA A 14 -2.87 -10.18 16.09
C ALA A 14 -2.73 -9.62 14.67
N ARG A 15 -2.73 -10.50 13.66
CA ARG A 15 -2.69 -10.11 12.24
C ARG A 15 -3.95 -9.39 11.78
N SER A 16 -5.13 -9.86 12.19
CA SER A 16 -6.37 -9.19 11.80
C SER A 16 -6.49 -7.79 12.41
N LEU A 17 -6.03 -7.60 13.66
CA LEU A 17 -5.97 -6.29 14.29
C LEU A 17 -4.92 -5.37 13.64
N GLU A 18 -3.79 -5.93 13.20
CA GLU A 18 -2.76 -5.21 12.43
C GLU A 18 -3.35 -4.66 11.13
N THR A 19 -3.98 -5.50 10.31
CA THR A 19 -4.62 -5.07 9.05
C THR A 19 -5.71 -4.03 9.29
N GLN A 20 -6.51 -4.17 10.37
CA GLN A 20 -7.51 -3.15 10.73
C GLN A 20 -6.85 -1.81 11.09
N THR A 21 -5.71 -1.85 11.79
CA THR A 21 -4.95 -0.64 12.14
C THR A 21 -4.43 0.05 10.88
N ASP A 22 -3.89 -0.70 9.91
CA ASP A 22 -3.36 -0.16 8.65
C ASP A 22 -4.45 0.54 7.83
N ASN A 23 -5.63 -0.08 7.73
CA ASN A 23 -6.77 0.50 7.01
C ASN A 23 -7.24 1.81 7.67
N LEU A 24 -7.26 1.87 9.00
CA LEU A 24 -7.60 3.09 9.71
C LEU A 24 -6.51 4.15 9.59
N PHE A 25 -5.23 3.78 9.50
CA PHE A 25 -4.16 4.74 9.22
C PHE A 25 -4.28 5.37 7.84
N GLN A 26 -4.64 4.60 6.81
CA GLN A 26 -4.90 5.16 5.48
C GLN A 26 -6.00 6.23 5.55
N THR A 27 -7.10 5.92 6.24
CA THR A 27 -8.21 6.86 6.42
C THR A 27 -7.79 8.07 7.27
N TYR A 28 -7.07 7.85 8.37
CA TYR A 28 -6.60 8.92 9.26
C TYR A 28 -5.60 9.85 8.57
N SER A 29 -4.76 9.31 7.68
CA SER A 29 -3.82 10.08 6.87
C SER A 29 -4.52 11.05 5.92
N SER A 30 -5.73 10.73 5.46
CA SER A 30 -6.47 11.60 4.55
C SER A 30 -6.83 12.97 5.17
N PHE A 31 -6.95 13.04 6.50
CA PHE A 31 -7.22 14.29 7.22
C PHE A 31 -6.03 15.27 7.18
N THR A 32 -4.82 14.85 6.80
CA THR A 32 -3.71 15.79 6.57
C THR A 32 -3.89 16.58 5.28
N SER A 33 -4.48 15.98 4.25
CA SER A 33 -4.62 16.59 2.92
C SER A 33 -5.78 17.57 2.84
N ASN A 34 -6.83 17.35 3.64
CA ASN A 34 -7.97 18.26 3.73
C ASN A 34 -8.24 18.64 5.20
N PRO A 35 -7.37 19.46 5.81
CA PRO A 35 -7.50 19.81 7.21
C PRO A 35 -8.70 20.73 7.45
N SER A 36 -9.71 20.23 8.16
CA SER A 36 -10.83 21.03 8.62
C SER A 36 -10.44 21.95 9.78
N LYS A 37 -11.03 23.15 9.85
CA LYS A 37 -10.75 24.14 10.92
C LYS A 37 -10.96 23.58 12.33
N LYS A 38 -11.90 22.65 12.49
CA LYS A 38 -12.17 21.88 13.71
C LYS A 38 -12.06 20.38 13.42
N PRO A 39 -11.65 19.54 14.38
CA PRO A 39 -11.69 18.09 14.22
C PRO A 39 -13.07 17.63 13.79
N SER A 40 -13.15 16.84 12.72
CA SER A 40 -14.43 16.26 12.29
C SER A 40 -14.88 15.21 13.30
N GLU A 41 -16.19 14.97 13.42
CA GLU A 41 -16.73 13.88 14.24
C GLU A 41 -16.15 12.52 13.79
N ASP A 42 -15.94 12.37 12.48
CA ASP A 42 -15.28 11.19 11.89
C ASP A 42 -13.82 11.05 12.32
N GLU A 43 -13.07 12.15 12.41
CA GLU A 43 -11.66 12.15 12.85
C GLU A 43 -11.56 11.73 14.31
N ILE A 44 -12.40 12.28 15.17
CA ILE A 44 -12.45 11.94 16.61
C ILE A 44 -12.81 10.45 16.77
N ARG A 45 -13.80 9.97 16.01
CA ARG A 45 -14.21 8.56 16.02
C ARG A 45 -13.07 7.64 15.57
N ILE A 46 -12.39 7.97 14.48
CA ILE A 46 -11.26 7.18 13.96
C ILE A 46 -10.09 7.21 14.93
N GLU A 47 -9.77 8.35 15.53
CA GLU A 47 -8.72 8.48 16.54
C GLU A 47 -9.02 7.59 17.76
N ALA A 48 -10.25 7.62 18.27
CA ALA A 48 -10.67 6.75 19.38
C ALA A 48 -10.59 5.26 19.02
N GLN A 49 -11.05 4.88 17.83
CA GLN A 49 -10.94 3.51 17.32
C GLN A 49 -9.49 3.05 17.21
N LEU A 50 -8.60 3.93 16.73
CA LEU A 50 -7.19 3.60 16.58
C LEU A 50 -6.50 3.40 17.94
N GLN A 51 -6.81 4.23 18.93
CA GLN A 51 -6.33 4.06 20.30
C GLN A 51 -6.82 2.75 20.95
N ASP A 52 -8.10 2.41 20.76
CA ASP A 52 -8.67 1.14 21.23
C ASP A 52 -7.98 -0.06 20.56
N LEU A 53 -7.78 -0.03 19.25
CA LEU A 53 -7.08 -1.10 18.52
C LEU A 53 -5.63 -1.27 18.98
N LEU A 54 -4.89 -0.18 19.19
CA LEU A 54 -3.53 -0.25 19.71
C LEU A 54 -3.50 -0.90 21.10
N THR A 55 -4.43 -0.54 21.98
CA THR A 55 -4.58 -1.13 23.32
C THR A 55 -4.94 -2.62 23.26
N ARG A 56 -5.86 -3.01 22.36
CA ARG A 56 -6.20 -4.42 22.14
C ARG A 56 -5.02 -5.22 21.59
N ARG A 57 -4.24 -4.63 20.69
CA ARG A 57 -3.02 -5.26 20.15
C ARG A 57 -1.99 -5.49 21.24
N ASP A 58 -1.80 -4.56 22.17
CA ASP A 58 -0.95 -4.79 23.34
C ASP A 58 -1.39 -6.01 24.16
N ALA A 59 -2.70 -6.12 24.45
CA ALA A 59 -3.23 -7.23 25.23
C ALA A 59 -3.02 -8.60 24.53
N VAL A 60 -3.19 -8.64 23.20
CA VAL A 60 -2.96 -9.85 22.41
C VAL A 60 -1.47 -10.19 22.36
N VAL A 61 -0.59 -9.22 22.14
CA VAL A 61 0.86 -9.42 22.11
C VAL A 61 1.40 -9.85 23.48
N ALA A 62 0.87 -9.30 24.58
CA ALA A 62 1.17 -9.76 25.93
C ALA A 62 0.72 -11.20 26.17
N SER A 63 -0.43 -11.61 25.63
CA SER A 63 -0.92 -12.98 25.72
C SER A 63 -0.09 -13.95 24.87
N LEU A 64 0.37 -13.53 23.69
CA LEU A 64 1.38 -14.26 22.91
C LEU A 64 2.69 -14.40 23.68
N SER A 65 3.19 -13.36 24.34
CA SER A 65 4.40 -13.46 25.18
C SER A 65 4.22 -14.49 26.31
N ARG A 66 3.11 -14.42 27.05
CA ARG A 66 2.83 -15.36 28.16
C ARG A 66 2.76 -16.81 27.70
N THR A 67 2.10 -17.06 26.56
CA THR A 67 2.00 -18.42 26.01
C THR A 67 3.36 -18.94 25.53
N LEU A 68 4.22 -18.09 25.00
CA LEU A 68 5.61 -18.43 24.69
C LEU A 68 6.41 -18.78 25.95
N ASP A 69 6.28 -17.97 27.00
CA ASP A 69 7.00 -18.19 28.26
C ASP A 69 6.59 -19.53 28.91
N SER A 70 5.30 -19.87 28.88
CA SER A 70 4.81 -21.16 29.37
C SER A 70 5.25 -22.37 28.54
N ASP A 71 5.50 -22.20 27.24
CA ASP A 71 5.90 -23.27 26.31
C ASP A 71 7.43 -23.47 26.32
N SER A 72 8.20 -22.47 26.74
CA SER A 72 9.67 -22.50 26.80
C SER A 72 10.23 -23.52 27.80
N ALA A 73 9.44 -23.95 28.78
CA ALA A 73 9.77 -25.06 29.68
C ALA A 73 9.84 -26.44 28.97
N ALA A 74 9.31 -26.56 27.76
CA ALA A 74 9.29 -27.81 26.96
C ALA A 74 10.24 -27.80 25.74
N GLY A 75 11.11 -26.79 25.62
CA GLY A 75 11.98 -26.58 24.46
C GLY A 75 11.45 -25.45 23.56
N SER A 76 12.07 -24.27 23.63
CA SER A 76 11.57 -23.07 22.97
C SER A 76 11.60 -23.18 21.43
N SER A 77 10.48 -22.88 20.78
CA SER A 77 10.44 -22.72 19.33
C SER A 77 10.97 -21.32 18.98
N ALA A 78 12.22 -21.24 18.50
CA ALA A 78 12.84 -19.98 18.04
C ALA A 78 11.93 -19.17 17.08
N THR A 79 11.14 -19.88 16.26
CA THR A 79 10.13 -19.29 15.38
C THR A 79 9.03 -18.55 16.15
N LYS A 80 8.52 -19.11 17.25
CA LYS A 80 7.47 -18.43 18.06
C LYS A 80 8.03 -17.15 18.69
N LEU A 81 9.25 -17.18 19.22
CA LEU A 81 9.94 -16.01 19.75
C LEU A 81 10.08 -14.90 18.70
N GLN A 82 10.59 -15.23 17.51
CA GLN A 82 10.71 -14.26 16.42
C GLN A 82 9.36 -13.61 16.05
N ASN A 83 8.27 -14.39 16.11
CA ASN A 83 6.93 -13.85 15.84
C ASN A 83 6.45 -12.85 16.91
N VAL A 84 6.69 -13.12 18.19
CA VAL A 84 6.36 -12.15 19.25
C VAL A 84 7.16 -10.87 19.09
N LEU A 85 8.47 -10.99 18.84
CA LEU A 85 9.35 -9.84 18.63
C LEU A 85 8.88 -8.99 17.46
N ARG A 86 8.54 -9.61 16.33
CA ARG A 86 7.96 -8.91 15.16
C ARG A 86 6.67 -8.18 15.51
N HIS A 87 5.74 -8.80 16.22
CA HIS A 87 4.49 -8.13 16.59
C HIS A 87 4.72 -6.96 17.57
N LYS A 88 5.72 -7.06 18.47
CA LYS A 88 6.13 -5.95 19.36
C LYS A 88 6.74 -4.78 18.57
N GLU A 89 7.60 -5.08 17.61
CA GLU A 89 8.24 -4.08 16.73
C GLU A 89 7.18 -3.32 15.91
N ILE A 90 6.31 -4.05 15.19
CA ILE A 90 5.24 -3.46 14.40
C ILE A 90 4.32 -2.60 15.29
N LEU A 91 3.98 -3.05 16.49
CA LEU A 91 3.15 -2.27 17.41
C LEU A 91 3.84 -0.99 17.88
N SER A 92 5.14 -1.03 18.14
CA SER A 92 5.94 0.16 18.43
C SER A 92 5.94 1.14 17.26
N ASP A 93 6.11 0.66 16.03
CA ASP A 93 6.15 1.51 14.85
C ASP A 93 4.78 2.14 14.56
N HIS A 94 3.69 1.38 14.72
CA HIS A 94 2.34 1.92 14.59
C HIS A 94 2.06 3.01 15.64
N ARG A 95 2.59 2.90 16.86
CA ARG A 95 2.47 3.98 17.86
C ARG A 95 3.20 5.26 17.43
N LYS A 96 4.42 5.12 16.91
CA LYS A 96 5.18 6.27 16.40
C LYS A 96 4.46 6.90 15.21
N GLU A 97 3.95 6.09 14.31
CA GLU A 97 3.16 6.53 13.16
C GLU A 97 1.91 7.29 13.60
N TYR A 98 1.15 6.77 14.56
CA TYR A 98 0.00 7.47 15.13
C TYR A 98 0.36 8.86 15.65
N GLN A 99 1.42 8.99 16.46
CA GLN A 99 1.86 10.28 16.98
C GLN A 99 2.31 11.23 15.87
N ARG A 100 3.00 10.69 14.84
CA ARG A 100 3.41 11.46 13.66
C ARG A 100 2.19 11.99 12.90
N LEU A 101 1.20 11.15 12.61
CA LEU A 101 -0.01 11.57 11.91
C LEU A 101 -0.79 12.61 12.72
N LYS A 102 -0.99 12.38 14.02
CA LYS A 102 -1.68 13.33 14.90
C LYS A 102 -1.03 14.71 14.89
N THR A 103 0.30 14.74 14.96
CA THR A 103 1.07 15.99 14.88
C THR A 103 0.92 16.64 13.51
N ALA A 104 1.03 15.87 12.42
CA ALA A 104 0.89 16.37 11.06
C ALA A 104 -0.50 16.97 10.80
N ILE A 105 -1.58 16.31 11.25
CA ILE A 105 -2.96 16.81 11.12
C ILE A 105 -3.12 18.12 11.89
N THR A 106 -2.59 18.18 13.11
CA THR A 106 -2.65 19.39 13.94
C THR A 106 -1.88 20.54 13.30
N GLN A 107 -0.70 20.28 12.74
CA GLN A 107 0.10 21.27 12.03
C GLN A 107 -0.60 21.77 10.75
N ALA A 108 -1.14 20.86 9.95
CA ALA A 108 -1.91 21.20 8.74
C ALA A 108 -3.12 22.07 9.08
N ARG A 109 -3.83 21.74 10.17
CA ARG A 109 -4.95 22.55 10.68
C ARG A 109 -4.52 23.94 11.15
N ASN A 110 -3.43 24.03 11.92
CA ASN A 110 -2.90 25.31 12.37
C ASN A 110 -2.49 26.19 11.19
N HIS A 111 -1.83 25.61 10.19
CA HIS A 111 -1.46 26.30 8.96
C HIS A 111 -2.69 26.84 8.23
N THR A 112 -3.73 26.03 8.03
CA THR A 112 -4.99 26.48 7.39
C THR A 112 -5.69 27.57 8.20
N ASN A 113 -5.71 27.47 9.52
CA ASN A 113 -6.31 28.49 10.39
C ASN A 113 -5.57 29.84 10.26
N LEU A 114 -4.24 29.81 10.28
CA LEU A 114 -3.40 30.99 10.09
C LEU A 114 -3.60 31.62 8.71
N LEU A 115 -3.57 30.81 7.63
CA LEU A 115 -3.81 31.29 6.28
C LEU A 115 -5.21 31.88 6.11
N SER A 116 -6.22 31.32 6.76
CA SER A 116 -7.58 31.88 6.70
C SER A 116 -7.65 33.26 7.37
N SER A 117 -7.02 33.43 8.53
CA SER A 117 -6.95 34.74 9.20
C SER A 117 -6.23 35.78 8.35
N VAL A 118 -5.07 35.42 7.78
CA VAL A 118 -4.32 36.33 6.91
C VAL A 118 -5.11 36.69 5.66
N ARG A 119 -5.82 35.73 5.06
CA ARG A 119 -6.64 35.98 3.87
C ARG A 119 -7.85 36.86 4.18
N ASP A 120 -8.45 36.71 5.35
CA ASP A 120 -9.54 37.56 5.81
C ASP A 120 -9.04 39.01 6.06
N ASP A 121 -7.87 39.18 6.67
CA ASP A 121 -7.23 40.49 6.87
C ASP A 121 -6.85 41.17 5.54
N ILE A 122 -6.28 40.42 4.59
CA ILE A 122 -5.97 40.91 3.24
C ILE A 122 -7.25 41.35 2.51
N ASN A 123 -8.31 40.54 2.59
CA ASN A 123 -9.59 40.87 1.96
C ASN A 123 -10.22 42.12 2.60
N GLN A 124 -10.14 42.28 3.93
CA GLN A 124 -10.60 43.50 4.61
C GLN A 124 -9.79 44.73 4.19
N TYR A 125 -8.46 44.62 4.12
CA TYR A 125 -7.61 45.72 3.65
C TYR A 125 -7.88 46.10 2.19
N ARG A 126 -8.10 45.12 1.32
CA ARG A 126 -8.47 45.35 -0.09
C ARG A 126 -9.83 46.03 -0.23
N THR A 127 -10.82 45.62 0.57
CA THR A 127 -12.17 46.20 0.54
C THR A 127 -12.26 47.59 1.18
N SER A 128 -11.44 47.89 2.19
CA SER A 128 -11.37 49.23 2.80
C SER A 128 -10.65 50.26 1.91
N THR A 129 -9.76 49.82 1.03
CA THR A 129 -8.84 50.67 0.24
C THR A 129 -9.27 50.76 -1.24
N ASN A 130 -10.58 50.80 -1.49
CA ASN A 130 -11.16 50.59 -2.83
C ASN A 130 -11.01 51.78 -3.82
N VAL A 131 -10.38 52.89 -3.42
CA VAL A 131 -10.30 54.13 -4.25
C VAL A 131 -8.90 54.40 -4.79
N THR A 132 -7.84 53.80 -4.23
CA THR A 132 -6.44 53.97 -4.70
C THR A 132 -5.88 52.75 -5.45
N ASN A 133 -6.70 51.73 -5.71
CA ASN A 133 -6.25 50.36 -6.00
C ASN A 133 -6.22 49.96 -7.48
N GLU A 134 -6.65 50.80 -8.43
CA GLU A 134 -6.75 50.38 -9.83
C GLU A 134 -5.36 50.15 -10.48
N ALA A 135 -4.38 51.01 -10.17
CA ALA A 135 -3.02 50.85 -10.68
C ALA A 135 -2.32 49.62 -10.09
N GLU A 136 -2.52 49.35 -8.80
CA GLU A 136 -1.93 48.21 -8.10
C GLU A 136 -2.61 46.89 -8.49
N TYR A 137 -3.93 46.90 -8.68
CA TYR A 137 -4.67 45.79 -9.28
C TYR A 137 -4.16 45.45 -10.69
N ARG A 138 -3.94 46.45 -11.55
CA ARG A 138 -3.40 46.24 -12.91
C ARG A 138 -1.97 45.69 -12.88
N LEU A 139 -1.14 46.08 -11.90
CA LEU A 139 0.21 45.53 -11.71
C LEU A 139 0.16 44.07 -11.22
N GLU A 140 -0.71 43.74 -10.27
CA GLU A 140 -0.89 42.37 -9.79
C GLU A 140 -1.46 41.45 -10.88
N GLU A 141 -2.37 41.96 -11.72
CA GLU A 141 -2.89 41.26 -12.89
C GLU A 141 -1.77 40.97 -13.90
N ARG A 142 -0.88 41.94 -14.16
CA ARG A 142 0.30 41.73 -15.02
C ARG A 142 1.21 40.64 -14.45
N ASP A 143 1.49 40.67 -13.15
CA ASP A 143 2.35 39.66 -12.52
C ASP A 143 1.70 38.27 -12.50
N ALA A 144 0.36 38.20 -12.38
CA ALA A 144 -0.38 36.95 -12.52
C ALA A 144 -0.32 36.38 -13.95
N ILE A 145 -0.44 37.25 -14.95
CA ILE A 145 -0.28 36.90 -16.37
C ILE A 145 1.13 36.38 -16.63
N GLU A 146 2.17 37.07 -16.14
CA GLU A 146 3.56 36.66 -16.30
C GLU A 146 3.85 35.29 -15.67
N ARG A 147 3.34 35.04 -14.46
CA ARG A 147 3.42 33.72 -13.81
C ARG A 147 2.72 32.63 -14.61
N SER A 148 1.56 32.94 -15.21
CA SER A 148 0.82 32.01 -16.07
C SER A 148 1.61 31.67 -17.35
N HIS A 149 2.24 32.67 -17.97
CA HIS A 149 3.11 32.48 -19.13
C HIS A 149 4.30 31.58 -18.82
N GLY A 150 5.04 31.84 -17.72
CA GLY A 150 6.16 30.98 -17.32
C GLY A 150 5.75 29.54 -17.01
N MET A 151 4.55 29.34 -16.45
CA MET A 151 3.99 28.00 -16.26
C MET A 151 3.66 27.31 -17.59
N ALA A 152 3.07 28.03 -18.55
CA ALA A 152 2.80 27.50 -19.88
C ALA A 152 4.09 27.07 -20.58
N ASP A 153 5.16 27.86 -20.48
CA ASP A 153 6.48 27.52 -21.04
C ASP A 153 7.07 26.28 -20.38
N THR A 154 6.91 26.14 -19.06
CA THR A 154 7.37 24.95 -18.32
C THR A 154 6.61 23.70 -18.76
N VAL A 155 5.28 23.80 -18.95
CA VAL A 155 4.46 22.69 -19.44
C VAL A 155 4.85 22.32 -20.87
N LEU A 156 5.10 23.31 -21.74
CA LEU A 156 5.58 23.06 -23.10
C LEU A 156 6.95 22.37 -23.09
N ALA A 157 7.90 22.87 -22.32
CA ALA A 157 9.23 22.25 -22.18
C ALA A 157 9.14 20.80 -21.67
N THR A 158 8.26 20.56 -20.68
CA THR A 158 8.01 19.21 -20.15
C THR A 158 7.40 18.30 -21.21
N ALA A 159 6.43 18.80 -21.99
CA ALA A 159 5.83 18.03 -23.09
C ALA A 159 6.85 17.66 -24.17
N TYR A 160 7.75 18.57 -24.53
CA TYR A 160 8.86 18.28 -25.46
C TYR A 160 9.82 17.23 -24.89
N ALA A 161 10.20 17.34 -23.62
CA ALA A 161 11.07 16.36 -22.96
C ALA A 161 10.44 14.95 -22.94
N VAL A 162 9.15 14.85 -22.61
CA VAL A 162 8.41 13.57 -22.60
C VAL A 162 8.30 12.98 -24.01
N ASN A 163 8.08 13.80 -25.05
CA ASN A 163 8.05 13.32 -26.43
C ASN A 163 9.39 12.71 -26.85
N GLN A 164 10.50 13.39 -26.52
CA GLN A 164 11.84 12.89 -26.78
C GLN A 164 12.12 11.59 -26.00
N GLU A 165 11.66 11.51 -24.75
CA GLU A 165 11.82 10.32 -23.92
C GLU A 165 11.04 9.12 -24.46
N PHE A 166 9.82 9.30 -24.98
CA PHE A 166 9.09 8.22 -25.65
C PHE A 166 9.86 7.66 -26.86
N GLY A 167 10.53 8.52 -27.63
CA GLY A 167 11.42 8.09 -28.72
C GLY A 167 12.57 7.20 -28.24
N GLN A 168 13.21 7.58 -27.12
CA GLN A 168 14.29 6.78 -26.53
C GLN A 168 13.78 5.49 -25.88
N GLN A 169 12.61 5.52 -25.22
CA GLN A 169 11.96 4.35 -24.64
C GLN A 169 11.59 3.31 -25.71
N HIS A 170 11.15 3.74 -26.89
CA HIS A 170 10.89 2.82 -28.01
C HIS A 170 12.16 2.07 -28.46
N LEU A 171 13.30 2.76 -28.54
CA LEU A 171 14.59 2.15 -28.85
C LEU A 171 15.04 1.17 -27.76
N GLN A 172 14.81 1.50 -26.48
CA GLN A 172 15.10 0.62 -25.36
C GLN A 172 14.21 -0.64 -25.37
N LEU A 173 12.91 -0.52 -25.64
CA LEU A 173 12.00 -1.65 -25.78
C LEU A 173 12.38 -2.56 -26.95
N ALA A 174 12.79 -1.98 -28.08
CA ALA A 174 13.31 -2.76 -29.20
C ALA A 174 14.60 -3.53 -28.84
N SER A 175 15.51 -2.90 -28.08
CA SER A 175 16.71 -3.52 -27.52
C SER A 175 16.38 -4.66 -26.55
N ILE A 176 15.41 -4.45 -25.65
CA ILE A 176 14.94 -5.46 -24.69
C ILE A 176 14.32 -6.64 -25.45
N ASN A 177 13.45 -6.40 -26.43
CA ASN A 177 12.86 -7.45 -27.26
C ASN A 177 13.95 -8.26 -28.00
N ARG A 178 14.98 -7.58 -28.53
CA ARG A 178 16.13 -8.24 -29.15
C ARG A 178 16.93 -9.07 -28.15
N ARG A 179 17.16 -8.57 -26.93
CA ARG A 179 17.84 -9.31 -25.84
C ARG A 179 17.03 -10.50 -25.33
N ILE A 180 15.72 -10.36 -25.16
CA ILE A 180 14.82 -11.45 -24.77
C ILE A 180 14.82 -12.54 -25.85
N LYS A 181 14.69 -12.18 -27.12
CA LYS A 181 14.81 -13.14 -28.24
C LYS A 181 16.20 -13.79 -28.27
N GLY A 182 17.27 -13.02 -28.03
CA GLY A 182 18.63 -13.53 -27.94
C GLY A 182 18.83 -14.53 -26.79
N ALA A 183 18.36 -14.19 -25.58
CA ALA A 183 18.41 -15.06 -24.41
C ALA A 183 17.55 -16.32 -24.59
N ALA A 184 16.38 -16.21 -25.22
CA ALA A 184 15.54 -17.36 -25.57
C ALA A 184 16.26 -18.34 -26.53
N MET A 185 17.13 -17.84 -27.43
CA MET A 185 17.97 -18.67 -28.29
C MET A 185 19.19 -19.25 -27.56
N GLN A 186 19.66 -18.60 -26.50
CA GLN A 186 20.86 -19.00 -25.74
C GLN A 186 20.57 -19.96 -24.57
N ILE A 187 19.30 -20.28 -24.29
CA ILE A 187 18.90 -21.39 -23.41
C ILE A 187 18.56 -22.62 -24.29
N PRO A 188 19.55 -23.37 -24.81
CA PRO A 188 19.28 -24.62 -25.50
C PRO A 188 18.68 -25.61 -24.50
N GLY A 189 17.47 -26.12 -24.79
CA GLY A 189 16.86 -27.19 -23.99
C GLY A 189 15.48 -26.92 -23.42
N ILE A 190 14.96 -25.69 -23.49
CA ILE A 190 13.56 -25.40 -23.08
C ILE A 190 12.57 -26.22 -23.91
N ASN A 191 12.79 -26.35 -25.22
CA ASN A 191 11.92 -27.13 -26.10
C ASN A 191 11.92 -28.63 -25.74
N THR A 192 13.08 -29.16 -25.31
CA THR A 192 13.22 -30.56 -24.87
C THR A 192 12.64 -30.81 -23.48
N LEU A 193 12.71 -29.84 -22.56
CA LEU A 193 12.08 -29.89 -21.23
C LEU A 193 10.56 -29.77 -21.33
N ILE A 194 10.03 -28.82 -22.12
CA ILE A 194 8.59 -28.73 -22.44
C ILE A 194 8.10 -30.02 -23.09
N GLY A 195 8.89 -30.59 -24.01
CA GLY A 195 8.59 -31.88 -24.64
C GLY A 195 8.51 -33.03 -23.64
N LYS A 196 9.47 -33.13 -22.71
CA LYS A 196 9.48 -34.16 -21.65
C LYS A 196 8.31 -34.04 -20.66
N ILE A 197 7.85 -32.83 -20.38
CA ILE A 197 6.68 -32.60 -19.53
C ILE A 197 5.40 -33.05 -20.26
N ASN A 198 5.27 -32.74 -21.55
CA ASN A 198 4.10 -33.10 -22.34
C ASN A 198 4.00 -34.62 -22.59
N THR A 199 5.12 -35.33 -22.79
CA THR A 199 5.12 -36.79 -22.99
C THR A 199 4.72 -37.57 -21.73
N ARG A 200 5.08 -37.10 -20.53
CA ARG A 200 4.60 -37.68 -19.27
C ARG A 200 3.09 -37.53 -19.10
N LYS A 201 2.56 -36.33 -19.36
CA LYS A 201 1.12 -36.05 -19.26
C LYS A 201 0.29 -36.85 -20.27
N LYS A 202 0.82 -37.07 -21.49
CA LYS A 202 0.19 -37.94 -22.49
C LYS A 202 0.17 -39.41 -22.07
N ARG A 203 1.25 -39.92 -21.48
CA ARG A 203 1.29 -41.31 -20.96
C ARG A 203 0.23 -41.56 -19.90
N ASP A 204 0.09 -40.65 -18.93
CA ASP A 204 -0.89 -40.81 -17.86
C ASP A 204 -2.33 -40.79 -18.40
N SER A 205 -2.60 -39.92 -19.38
CA SER A 205 -3.90 -39.87 -20.06
C SER A 205 -4.22 -41.15 -20.85
N VAL A 206 -3.21 -41.72 -21.54
CA VAL A 206 -3.37 -43.00 -22.28
C VAL A 206 -3.62 -44.16 -21.32
N ILE A 207 -2.88 -44.24 -20.21
CA ILE A 207 -3.08 -45.30 -19.20
C ILE A 207 -4.49 -45.20 -18.61
N LEU A 208 -4.93 -44.00 -18.26
CA LEU A 208 -6.27 -43.77 -17.73
C LEU A 208 -7.37 -44.15 -18.75
N ALA A 209 -7.20 -43.78 -20.03
CA ALA A 209 -8.14 -44.11 -21.09
C ALA A 209 -8.23 -45.62 -21.35
N CYS A 210 -7.09 -46.34 -21.35
CA CYS A 210 -7.08 -47.79 -21.48
C CYS A 210 -7.78 -48.48 -20.31
N LEU A 211 -7.58 -47.99 -19.08
CA LEU A 211 -8.19 -48.57 -17.88
C LEU A 211 -9.71 -48.39 -17.88
N ILE A 212 -10.18 -47.20 -18.28
CA ILE A 212 -11.62 -46.92 -18.46
C ILE A 212 -12.21 -47.83 -19.54
N SER A 213 -11.57 -47.92 -20.72
CA SER A 213 -12.05 -48.76 -21.82
C SER A 213 -12.11 -50.25 -21.45
N PHE A 214 -11.11 -50.75 -20.72
CA PHE A 214 -11.09 -52.13 -20.24
C PHE A 214 -12.22 -52.41 -19.24
N CYS A 215 -12.44 -51.50 -18.27
CA CYS A 215 -13.55 -51.62 -17.32
C CYS A 215 -14.92 -51.65 -18.04
N PHE A 216 -15.11 -50.83 -19.07
CA PHE A 216 -16.34 -50.83 -19.86
C PHE A 216 -16.54 -52.16 -20.60
N LEU A 217 -15.50 -52.71 -21.23
CA LEU A 217 -15.59 -53.99 -21.93
C LEU A 217 -15.88 -55.15 -20.97
N MET A 218 -15.25 -55.17 -19.79
CA MET A 218 -15.49 -56.22 -18.80
C MET A 218 -16.93 -56.16 -18.25
N LEU A 219 -17.45 -54.95 -17.98
CA LEU A 219 -18.84 -54.78 -17.57
C LEU A 219 -19.84 -55.23 -18.64
N LEU A 220 -19.53 -55.05 -19.93
CA LEU A 220 -20.37 -55.51 -21.03
C LEU A 220 -20.31 -57.03 -21.20
N TRP A 221 -19.17 -57.66 -20.92
CA TRP A 221 -19.00 -59.10 -21.05
C TRP A 221 -19.61 -59.90 -19.89
N ILE A 222 -19.73 -59.30 -18.70
CA ILE A 222 -20.29 -59.94 -17.51
C ILE A 222 -21.82 -59.73 -17.36
N ARG A 223 -22.41 -58.93 -18.25
CA ARG A 223 -23.82 -58.53 -18.28
C ARG A 223 -24.63 -59.37 -19.27
#